data_AF-A0A2G2X079-F1
#
_entry.id   AF-A0A2G2X079-F1
#
_cell.length_a   1.000
_cell.length_b   1.000
_cell.length_c   1.000
_cell.angle_alpha   90.00
_cell.angle_beta   90.00
_cell.angle_gamma   90.00
#
_symmetry.space_group_name_H-M   'P 1'
#
loop_
_entity.id
_entity.type
_entity.pdbx_description
1 polymer ?
#
loop_
_entity_poly.entity_id
_entity_poly.type
_entity_poly.pdbx_seq_one_letter_code
_entity_poly.pdbx_strand_id
1 'polypeptide(L)'
;MAVNVQEKWDSENVVPCDDEESPIEQVRLTVSNEDDPSLPVWTFRMWFLGILSCALLSFLNTFFSYRAEPLVITMITVQVATLPIGRLMARVLPTRMFKIMSWEFTLNPGPFNMKEHVLISIFANAGSAFGNGPAYAVGIVDIIKAFYFRNISFLAGWILVVATQVLGYGWAGIMRKLVVDPAEMWWPSSLVQVSLFRALHEKEGEGKTSRGNFFLIVLACSFIWYIVPGYLFPTLSNLALICLVYPKSVFAQQLGSGMKGLGILSFTFDWAVIASYLGSPLVYPFFVIVNVIIGYIGVVYILIPVSYWGLNLYNAKNFPLFSSELFDGRGQIYNVTSIVNDKFEIDKVSYAQHGRIHLSTFFAVTYGLNFAAVTATVSQVVLFNGK
;
A
#
# COMPACT_ATOMS: atom_id res chain seq x y z
N MET A 1 12.79 -31.98 -26.67
CA MET A 1 14.10 -32.49 -26.26
C MET A 1 14.52 -31.67 -25.05
N ALA A 2 14.22 -32.20 -23.87
CA ALA A 2 14.53 -31.56 -22.59
C ALA A 2 16.04 -31.69 -22.34
N VAL A 3 16.73 -30.58 -22.10
CA VAL A 3 18.09 -30.60 -21.57
C VAL A 3 18.00 -30.24 -20.11
N ASN A 4 18.25 -31.27 -19.32
CA ASN A 4 18.36 -31.31 -17.88
C ASN A 4 19.62 -30.51 -17.48
N VAL A 5 19.45 -29.35 -16.85
CA VAL A 5 20.56 -28.66 -16.16
C VAL A 5 20.31 -28.81 -14.66
N GLN A 6 20.53 -30.05 -14.21
CA GLN A 6 20.71 -30.40 -12.81
C GLN A 6 22.20 -30.72 -12.66
N GLU A 7 23.05 -29.69 -12.65
CA GLU A 7 24.47 -29.87 -12.33
C GLU A 7 24.71 -29.55 -10.86
N LYS A 8 24.92 -30.64 -10.12
CA LYS A 8 25.80 -30.81 -8.96
C LYS A 8 26.30 -29.52 -8.30
N TRP A 9 25.67 -29.19 -7.18
CA TRP A 9 26.38 -28.57 -6.06
C TRP A 9 26.97 -29.71 -5.22
N ASP A 10 28.28 -29.68 -5.04
CA ASP A 10 29.07 -30.74 -4.42
C ASP A 10 28.61 -31.07 -2.99
N SER A 11 28.33 -32.34 -2.77
CA SER A 11 27.83 -32.94 -1.54
C SER A 11 28.95 -33.45 -0.62
N GLU A 12 30.06 -32.74 -0.49
CA GLU A 12 31.17 -33.13 0.39
C GLU A 12 31.72 -31.90 1.13
N ASN A 13 30.93 -31.43 2.10
CA ASN A 13 31.32 -30.81 3.37
C ASN A 13 30.06 -30.20 4.01
N VAL A 14 29.06 -31.04 4.30
CA VAL A 14 27.95 -30.65 5.16
C VAL A 14 28.45 -30.80 6.60
N VAL A 15 29.05 -29.74 7.12
CA VAL A 15 29.04 -29.50 8.57
C VAL A 15 27.55 -29.47 8.97
N PRO A 16 27.09 -30.22 9.98
CA PRO A 16 25.71 -30.10 10.42
C PRO A 16 25.56 -28.70 11.01
N CYS A 17 25.01 -27.79 10.21
CA CYS A 17 24.65 -26.47 10.67
C CYS A 17 23.36 -26.58 11.50
N ASP A 18 23.25 -25.77 12.55
CA ASP A 18 22.00 -25.44 13.25
C ASP A 18 21.02 -24.72 12.28
N ASP A 19 20.63 -25.38 11.19
CA ASP A 19 20.01 -24.83 9.97
C ASP A 19 18.52 -24.46 10.09
N GLU A 20 17.91 -24.53 11.28
CA GLU A 20 16.49 -24.16 11.45
C GLU A 20 16.28 -22.67 11.80
N GLU A 21 17.33 -21.91 12.11
CA GLU A 21 17.19 -20.51 12.47
C GLU A 21 17.37 -19.55 11.28
N SER A 22 16.42 -18.63 11.11
CA SER A 22 16.55 -17.56 10.12
C SER A 22 17.79 -16.69 10.39
N PRO A 23 18.57 -16.31 9.35
CA PRO A 23 19.72 -15.42 9.51
C PRO A 23 19.32 -14.00 9.95
N ILE A 24 18.05 -13.65 9.82
CA ILE A 24 17.50 -12.34 10.19
C ILE A 24 16.92 -12.41 11.61
N GLU A 25 17.52 -11.66 12.52
CA GLU A 25 17.13 -11.64 13.94
C GLU A 25 15.63 -11.32 14.13
N GLN A 26 15.11 -10.34 13.38
CA GLN A 26 13.71 -9.93 13.46
C GLN A 26 12.77 -11.07 13.05
N VAL A 27 13.16 -11.89 12.08
CA VAL A 27 12.37 -13.05 11.63
C VAL A 27 12.41 -14.12 12.72
N ARG A 28 13.59 -14.47 13.24
CA ARG A 28 13.74 -15.47 14.31
C ARG A 28 12.93 -15.13 15.57
N LEU A 29 12.86 -13.85 15.94
CA LEU A 29 12.09 -13.42 17.12
C LEU A 29 10.57 -13.46 16.89
N THR A 30 10.10 -13.39 15.64
CA THR A 30 8.68 -13.22 15.31
C THR A 30 8.03 -14.45 14.69
N VAL A 31 8.76 -15.28 13.95
CA VAL A 31 8.26 -16.48 13.28
C VAL A 31 8.64 -17.72 14.09
N SER A 32 7.69 -18.65 14.26
CA SER A 32 7.98 -19.94 14.89
C SER A 32 8.58 -20.90 13.86
N ASN A 33 9.52 -21.74 14.29
CA ASN A 33 10.07 -22.83 13.47
C ASN A 33 9.17 -24.07 13.45
N GLU A 34 8.19 -24.14 14.34
CA GLU A 34 7.26 -25.28 14.45
C GLU A 34 6.04 -25.09 13.53
N ASP A 35 5.72 -26.14 12.75
CA ASP A 35 4.47 -26.23 11.98
C ASP A 35 3.74 -27.55 12.26
N ASP A 36 2.41 -27.49 12.29
CA ASP A 36 1.53 -28.68 12.34
C ASP A 36 0.82 -28.87 10.99
N PRO A 37 1.28 -29.80 10.13
CA PRO A 37 0.68 -30.05 8.82
C PRO A 37 -0.74 -30.64 8.87
N SER A 38 -1.20 -31.13 10.02
CA SER A 38 -2.51 -31.80 10.15
C SER A 38 -3.69 -30.83 10.26
N LEU A 39 -3.43 -29.54 10.53
CA LEU A 39 -4.47 -28.54 10.73
C LEU A 39 -5.31 -28.31 9.44
N PRO A 40 -6.65 -28.31 9.52
CA PRO A 40 -7.50 -28.14 8.36
C PRO A 40 -7.46 -26.68 7.87
N VAL A 41 -7.24 -26.49 6.57
CA VAL A 41 -7.11 -25.15 5.96
C VAL A 41 -8.19 -24.82 4.92
N TRP A 42 -8.67 -25.81 4.17
CA TRP A 42 -9.71 -25.68 3.15
C TRP A 42 -11.11 -25.81 3.74
N THR A 43 -11.50 -24.89 4.61
CA THR A 43 -12.78 -24.98 5.33
C THR A 43 -13.83 -24.02 4.76
N PHE A 44 -15.10 -24.32 5.01
CA PHE A 44 -16.20 -23.43 4.64
C PHE A 44 -16.02 -22.01 5.23
N ARG A 45 -15.56 -21.92 6.49
CA ARG A 45 -15.30 -20.64 7.17
C ARG A 45 -14.24 -19.82 6.45
N MET A 46 -13.14 -20.46 6.05
CA MET A 46 -12.06 -19.81 5.31
C MET A 46 -12.58 -19.19 4.02
N TRP A 47 -13.32 -19.95 3.21
CA TRP A 47 -13.88 -19.46 1.95
C TRP A 47 -14.92 -18.36 2.15
N PHE A 48 -15.87 -18.57 3.06
CA PHE A 48 -16.94 -17.62 3.31
C PHE A 48 -16.41 -16.28 3.84
N LEU A 49 -15.61 -16.33 4.91
CA LEU A 49 -15.04 -15.12 5.53
C LEU A 49 -14.00 -14.48 4.61
N GLY A 50 -13.20 -15.27 3.90
CA GLY A 50 -12.19 -14.78 2.95
C GLY A 50 -12.82 -14.01 1.80
N ILE A 51 -13.76 -14.60 1.07
CA ILE A 51 -14.43 -13.94 -0.07
C ILE A 51 -15.18 -12.68 0.40
N LEU A 52 -15.93 -12.78 1.51
CA LEU A 52 -16.65 -11.63 2.06
C LEU A 52 -15.68 -10.49 2.41
N SER A 53 -14.57 -10.81 3.07
CA SER A 53 -13.55 -9.82 3.45
C SER A 53 -12.90 -9.20 2.22
N CYS A 54 -12.55 -9.99 1.20
CA CYS A 54 -12.00 -9.48 -0.05
C CYS A 54 -12.95 -8.48 -0.72
N ALA A 55 -14.23 -8.83 -0.86
CA ALA A 55 -15.24 -7.96 -1.47
C ALA A 55 -15.45 -6.67 -0.67
N LEU A 56 -15.57 -6.79 0.66
CA LEU A 56 -15.79 -5.65 1.55
C LEU A 56 -14.61 -4.69 1.54
N LEU A 57 -13.37 -5.19 1.66
CA LEU A 57 -12.18 -4.33 1.68
C LEU A 57 -11.94 -3.68 0.32
N SER A 58 -12.19 -4.40 -0.78
CA SER A 58 -12.10 -3.81 -2.12
C SER A 58 -13.07 -2.64 -2.29
N PHE A 59 -14.34 -2.82 -1.88
CA PHE A 59 -15.34 -1.76 -1.93
C PHE A 59 -14.96 -0.56 -1.07
N LEU A 60 -14.64 -0.78 0.21
CA LEU A 60 -14.34 0.30 1.15
C LEU A 60 -13.09 1.09 0.74
N ASN A 61 -12.02 0.40 0.34
CA ASN A 61 -10.80 1.07 -0.08
C ASN A 61 -10.97 1.85 -1.39
N THR A 62 -11.77 1.34 -2.34
CA THR A 62 -12.13 2.10 -3.54
C THR A 62 -12.93 3.35 -3.18
N PHE A 63 -13.82 3.26 -2.20
CA PHE A 63 -14.59 4.42 -1.76
C PHE A 63 -13.71 5.49 -1.09
N PHE A 64 -12.78 5.07 -0.23
CA PHE A 64 -11.91 6.00 0.49
C PHE A 64 -10.76 6.58 -0.35
N SER A 65 -10.39 5.95 -1.48
CA SER A 65 -9.29 6.43 -2.32
C SER A 65 -9.55 7.77 -2.99
N TYR A 66 -10.80 8.21 -3.11
CA TYR A 66 -11.15 9.53 -3.68
C TYR A 66 -11.06 10.69 -2.68
N ARG A 67 -10.62 10.43 -1.44
CA ARG A 67 -10.37 11.50 -0.45
C ARG A 67 -9.03 12.18 -0.71
N ALA A 68 -8.92 13.45 -0.32
CA ALA A 68 -7.66 14.21 -0.40
C ALA A 68 -6.55 13.56 0.46
N GLU A 69 -6.91 13.11 1.66
CA GLU A 69 -6.10 12.22 2.49
C GLU A 69 -6.73 10.83 2.44
N PRO A 70 -6.23 9.92 1.58
CA PRO A 70 -6.82 8.61 1.41
C PRO A 70 -6.70 7.82 2.72
N LEU A 71 -7.81 7.22 3.13
CA LEU A 71 -7.84 6.28 4.25
C LEU A 71 -7.79 4.87 3.68
N VAL A 72 -6.84 4.06 4.14
CA VAL A 72 -6.72 2.67 3.69
C VAL A 72 -7.00 1.71 4.84
N ILE A 73 -7.98 0.85 4.64
CA ILE A 73 -8.33 -0.26 5.51
C ILE A 73 -7.52 -1.48 5.07
N THR A 74 -6.59 -1.90 5.93
CA THR A 74 -5.69 -3.03 5.66
C THR A 74 -6.29 -4.36 6.13
N MET A 75 -5.63 -5.47 5.79
CA MET A 75 -6.03 -6.81 6.24
C MET A 75 -6.04 -6.97 7.78
N ILE A 76 -5.36 -6.10 8.53
CA ILE A 76 -5.29 -6.15 10.00
C ILE A 76 -6.68 -6.06 10.60
N THR A 77 -7.56 -5.20 10.06
CA THR A 77 -8.94 -5.07 10.54
C THR A 77 -9.70 -6.38 10.40
N VAL A 78 -9.48 -7.11 9.31
CA VAL A 78 -10.08 -8.44 9.10
C VAL A 78 -9.50 -9.43 10.09
N GLN A 79 -8.17 -9.49 10.23
CA GLN A 79 -7.51 -10.38 11.19
C GLN A 79 -8.05 -10.22 12.62
N VAL A 80 -8.33 -8.99 13.05
CA VAL A 80 -8.91 -8.75 14.39
C VAL A 80 -10.38 -9.19 14.42
N ALA A 81 -11.17 -8.85 13.40
CA ALA A 81 -12.60 -9.13 13.35
C ALA A 81 -12.93 -10.63 13.16
N THR A 82 -12.14 -11.35 12.36
CA THR A 82 -12.42 -12.75 12.00
C THR A 82 -12.07 -13.73 13.09
N LEU A 83 -11.27 -13.35 14.08
CA LEU A 83 -10.99 -14.21 15.23
C LEU A 83 -12.24 -14.55 16.06
N PRO A 84 -12.99 -13.57 16.62
CA PRO A 84 -14.22 -13.87 17.37
C PRO A 84 -15.30 -14.49 16.48
N ILE A 85 -15.43 -14.04 15.23
CA ILE A 85 -16.41 -14.58 14.26
C ILE A 85 -16.08 -16.04 13.92
N GLY A 86 -14.82 -16.36 13.64
CA GLY A 86 -14.36 -17.70 13.33
C GLY A 86 -14.54 -18.65 14.51
N ARG A 87 -14.25 -18.21 15.74
CA ARG A 87 -14.53 -18.97 16.97
C ARG A 87 -16.02 -19.17 17.20
N LEU A 88 -16.86 -18.18 16.90
CA LEU A 88 -18.32 -18.31 16.97
C LEU A 88 -18.84 -19.32 15.94
N MET A 89 -18.39 -19.21 14.68
CA MET A 89 -18.74 -20.16 13.62
C MET A 89 -18.29 -21.58 13.97
N ALA A 90 -17.12 -21.76 14.57
CA ALA A 90 -16.65 -23.07 15.04
C ALA A 90 -17.49 -23.66 16.18
N ARG A 91 -18.21 -22.83 16.96
CA ARG A 91 -19.14 -23.30 18.01
C ARG A 91 -20.55 -23.58 17.48
N VAL A 92 -21.00 -22.80 16.50
CA VAL A 92 -22.39 -22.83 16.02
C VAL A 92 -22.59 -23.74 14.81
N LEU A 93 -21.59 -23.84 13.91
CA LEU A 93 -21.74 -24.62 12.68
C LEU A 93 -21.76 -26.13 12.96
N PRO A 94 -22.59 -26.90 12.23
CA PRO A 94 -22.70 -28.33 12.42
C PRO A 94 -21.43 -29.04 11.97
N THR A 95 -20.98 -30.00 12.76
CA THR A 95 -19.88 -30.93 12.45
C THR A 95 -20.32 -32.11 11.58
N ARG A 96 -21.60 -32.15 11.19
CA ARG A 96 -22.18 -33.22 10.38
C ARG A 96 -21.50 -33.28 9.00
N MET A 97 -21.23 -34.50 8.54
CA MET A 97 -20.78 -34.76 7.18
C MET A 97 -21.95 -34.62 6.21
N PHE A 98 -21.80 -33.72 5.24
CA PHE A 98 -22.72 -33.54 4.12
C PHE A 98 -22.15 -34.28 2.91
N LYS A 99 -23.02 -34.99 2.20
CA LYS A 99 -22.66 -35.72 0.98
C LYS A 99 -23.48 -35.17 -0.18
N ILE A 100 -22.81 -34.55 -1.15
CA ILE A 100 -23.42 -34.10 -2.40
C ILE A 100 -22.76 -34.90 -3.52
N MET A 101 -23.51 -35.81 -4.15
CA MET A 101 -23.00 -36.77 -5.12
C MET A 101 -21.81 -37.58 -4.55
N SER A 102 -20.63 -37.50 -5.18
CA SER A 102 -19.39 -38.16 -4.74
C SER A 102 -18.55 -37.32 -3.77
N TRP A 103 -18.98 -36.09 -3.43
CA TRP A 103 -18.23 -35.16 -2.60
C TRP A 103 -18.74 -35.19 -1.17
N GLU A 104 -17.85 -35.44 -0.21
CA GLU A 104 -18.13 -35.40 1.22
C GLU A 104 -17.43 -34.18 1.83
N PHE A 105 -18.18 -33.32 2.51
CA PHE A 105 -17.63 -32.14 3.17
C PHE A 105 -18.35 -31.85 4.50
N THR A 106 -17.65 -31.16 5.39
CA THR A 106 -18.21 -30.66 6.65
C THR A 106 -18.14 -29.14 6.69
N LEU A 107 -19.15 -28.50 7.28
CA LEU A 107 -19.12 -27.05 7.51
C LEU A 107 -18.22 -26.69 8.69
N ASN A 108 -17.90 -27.66 9.55
CA ASN A 108 -17.09 -27.47 10.74
C ASN A 108 -16.16 -28.68 10.97
N PRO A 109 -14.95 -28.68 10.38
CA PRO A 109 -14.00 -29.78 10.55
C PRO A 109 -13.30 -29.78 11.91
N GLY A 110 -13.45 -28.73 12.72
CA GLY A 110 -12.78 -28.60 14.00
C GLY A 110 -12.68 -27.15 14.48
N PRO A 111 -11.94 -26.92 15.58
CA PRO A 111 -11.70 -25.59 16.13
C PRO A 111 -11.12 -24.63 15.10
N PHE A 112 -11.43 -23.34 15.24
CA PHE A 112 -10.86 -22.30 14.39
C PHE A 112 -9.36 -22.16 14.66
N ASN A 113 -8.54 -22.49 13.67
CA ASN A 113 -7.08 -22.54 13.81
C ASN A 113 -6.36 -21.35 13.14
N MET A 114 -5.07 -21.20 13.41
CA MET A 114 -4.26 -20.10 12.90
C MET A 114 -4.12 -20.13 11.37
N LYS A 115 -4.00 -21.30 10.74
CA LYS A 115 -3.84 -21.42 9.27
C LYS A 115 -5.10 -21.00 8.51
N GLU A 116 -6.29 -21.41 8.97
CA GLU A 116 -7.56 -20.89 8.44
C GLU A 116 -7.60 -19.36 8.55
N HIS A 117 -7.15 -18.81 9.68
CA HIS A 117 -7.14 -17.37 9.92
C HIS A 117 -6.19 -16.62 8.98
N VAL A 118 -4.97 -17.15 8.77
CA VAL A 118 -3.99 -16.60 7.83
C VAL A 118 -4.55 -16.57 6.41
N LEU A 119 -5.21 -17.65 5.97
CA LEU A 119 -5.81 -17.71 4.64
C LEU A 119 -6.94 -16.69 4.45
N ILE A 120 -7.80 -16.48 5.45
CA ILE A 120 -8.82 -15.43 5.42
C ILE A 120 -8.18 -14.04 5.25
N SER A 121 -7.09 -13.77 5.97
CA SER A 121 -6.36 -12.51 5.84
C SER A 121 -5.66 -12.35 4.49
N ILE A 122 -5.21 -13.43 3.85
CA ILE A 122 -4.66 -13.38 2.48
C ILE A 122 -5.76 -12.96 1.48
N PHE A 123 -6.99 -13.47 1.60
CA PHE A 123 -8.11 -13.01 0.79
C PHE A 123 -8.42 -11.53 1.04
N ALA A 124 -8.46 -11.11 2.32
CA ALA A 124 -8.64 -9.71 2.68
C ALA A 124 -7.54 -8.81 2.09
N ASN A 125 -6.30 -9.30 2.06
CA ASN A 125 -5.18 -8.60 1.46
C ASN A 125 -5.32 -8.45 -0.05
N ALA A 126 -5.84 -9.46 -0.75
CA ALA A 126 -6.15 -9.33 -2.18
C ALA A 126 -7.16 -8.20 -2.45
N GLY A 127 -8.10 -7.97 -1.51
CA GLY A 127 -9.05 -6.86 -1.58
C GLY A 127 -8.50 -5.49 -1.18
N SER A 128 -7.41 -5.42 -0.41
CA SER A 128 -6.81 -4.15 0.06
C SER A 128 -5.46 -3.82 -0.56
N ALA A 129 -4.90 -4.73 -1.37
CA ALA A 129 -3.62 -4.62 -2.07
C ALA A 129 -2.46 -4.17 -1.17
N PHE A 130 -2.28 -4.79 0.00
CA PHE A 130 -1.29 -4.40 1.02
C PHE A 130 -1.41 -2.94 1.49
N GLY A 131 -2.61 -2.37 1.42
CA GLY A 131 -2.82 -0.98 1.77
C GLY A 131 -2.55 0.00 0.63
N ASN A 132 -2.42 -0.45 -0.62
CA ASN A 132 -2.29 0.42 -1.80
C ASN A 132 -3.64 0.81 -2.43
N GLY A 133 -4.76 0.31 -1.89
CA GLY A 133 -6.10 0.70 -2.34
C GLY A 133 -6.59 -0.08 -3.57
N PRO A 134 -7.44 0.53 -4.43
CA PRO A 134 -8.05 -0.16 -5.57
C PRO A 134 -7.05 -0.48 -6.69
N ALA A 135 -7.46 -1.34 -7.62
CA ALA A 135 -6.69 -1.63 -8.82
C ALA A 135 -6.40 -0.34 -9.61
N TYR A 136 -5.13 -0.04 -9.87
CA TYR A 136 -4.68 1.20 -10.50
C TYR A 136 -5.42 1.54 -11.81
N ALA A 137 -5.73 0.53 -12.63
CA ALA A 137 -6.45 0.70 -13.89
C ALA A 137 -7.88 1.24 -13.74
N VAL A 138 -8.49 1.19 -12.55
CA VAL A 138 -9.76 1.86 -12.26
C VAL A 138 -9.63 3.37 -12.50
N GLY A 139 -8.47 3.97 -12.21
CA GLY A 139 -8.20 5.38 -12.50
C GLY A 139 -8.31 5.72 -13.99
N ILE A 140 -8.01 4.78 -14.90
CA ILE A 140 -8.21 5.00 -16.35
C ILE A 140 -9.70 5.10 -16.68
N VAL A 141 -10.53 4.24 -16.08
CA VAL A 141 -11.98 4.25 -16.24
C VAL A 141 -12.56 5.55 -15.68
N ASP A 142 -12.06 6.01 -14.54
CA ASP A 142 -12.46 7.26 -13.91
C ASP A 142 -12.09 8.46 -14.76
N ILE A 143 -10.87 8.50 -15.32
CA ILE A 143 -10.42 9.57 -16.22
C ILE A 143 -11.37 9.67 -17.43
N ILE A 144 -11.72 8.55 -18.06
CA ILE A 144 -12.63 8.52 -19.22
C ILE A 144 -14.01 9.09 -18.85
N LYS A 145 -14.56 8.68 -17.70
CA LYS A 145 -15.92 9.05 -17.28
C LYS A 145 -16.03 10.44 -16.65
N ALA A 146 -15.14 10.76 -15.72
CA ALA A 146 -15.22 11.96 -14.88
C ALA A 146 -14.51 13.19 -15.48
N PHE A 147 -13.43 12.99 -16.25
CA PHE A 147 -12.65 14.09 -16.82
C PHE A 147 -12.91 14.31 -18.30
N TYR A 148 -13.06 13.23 -19.07
CA TYR A 148 -13.37 13.32 -20.50
C TYR A 148 -14.87 13.25 -20.82
N PHE A 149 -15.72 12.95 -19.84
CA PHE A 149 -17.17 12.80 -20.02
C PHE A 149 -17.56 11.84 -21.16
N ARG A 150 -16.75 10.78 -21.36
CA ARG A 150 -17.00 9.74 -22.35
C ARG A 150 -17.46 8.45 -21.67
N ASN A 151 -18.13 7.60 -22.44
CA ASN A 151 -18.62 6.31 -21.97
C ASN A 151 -17.65 5.19 -22.36
N ILE A 152 -17.33 4.34 -21.41
CA ILE A 152 -16.66 3.05 -21.62
C ILE A 152 -17.63 1.94 -21.19
N SER A 153 -17.76 0.90 -22.01
CA SER A 153 -18.61 -0.24 -21.67
C SER A 153 -18.05 -0.98 -20.46
N PHE A 154 -18.94 -1.55 -19.64
CA PHE A 154 -18.52 -2.31 -18.47
C PHE A 154 -17.54 -3.43 -18.84
N LEU A 155 -17.82 -4.16 -19.93
CA LEU A 155 -16.97 -5.26 -20.38
C LEU A 155 -15.56 -4.78 -20.76
N ALA A 156 -15.45 -3.67 -21.50
CA ALA A 156 -14.15 -3.12 -21.88
C ALA A 156 -13.35 -2.65 -20.66
N GLY A 157 -14.00 -1.94 -19.73
CA GLY A 157 -13.36 -1.52 -18.48
C GLY A 157 -12.96 -2.70 -17.59
N TRP A 158 -13.81 -3.72 -17.50
CA TRP A 158 -13.53 -4.92 -16.72
C TRP A 158 -12.35 -5.72 -17.30
N ILE A 159 -12.32 -5.93 -18.62
CA ILE A 159 -11.19 -6.59 -19.30
C ILE A 159 -9.91 -5.77 -19.10
N LEU A 160 -9.96 -4.44 -19.24
CA LEU A 160 -8.82 -3.57 -19.00
C LEU A 160 -8.27 -3.76 -17.58
N VAL A 161 -9.13 -3.67 -16.57
CA VAL A 161 -8.71 -3.82 -15.16
C VAL A 161 -8.15 -5.22 -14.92
N VAL A 162 -8.86 -6.28 -15.32
CA VAL A 162 -8.42 -7.67 -15.12
C VAL A 162 -7.09 -7.95 -15.82
N ALA A 163 -6.91 -7.48 -17.06
CA ALA A 163 -5.66 -7.69 -17.80
C ALA A 163 -4.45 -7.10 -17.06
N THR A 164 -4.59 -5.90 -16.48
CA THR A 164 -3.51 -5.29 -15.68
C THR A 164 -3.21 -6.07 -14.39
N GLN A 165 -4.24 -6.62 -13.74
CA GLN A 165 -4.06 -7.42 -12.53
C GLN A 165 -3.38 -8.77 -12.82
N VAL A 166 -3.80 -9.45 -13.89
CA VAL A 166 -3.19 -10.72 -14.33
C VAL A 166 -1.72 -10.52 -14.68
N LEU A 167 -1.37 -9.41 -15.35
CA LEU A 167 0.03 -9.07 -15.63
C LEU A 167 0.84 -8.90 -14.34
N GLY A 168 0.31 -8.18 -13.34
CA GLY A 168 0.96 -7.98 -12.05
C GLY A 168 1.20 -9.28 -11.29
N TYR A 169 0.17 -10.12 -11.15
CA TYR A 169 0.30 -11.44 -10.51
C TYR A 169 1.21 -12.40 -11.29
N GLY A 170 1.24 -12.30 -12.63
CA GLY A 170 2.18 -13.05 -13.46
C GLY A 170 3.63 -12.71 -13.16
N TRP A 171 3.96 -11.41 -13.08
CA TRP A 171 5.31 -10.97 -12.67
C TRP A 171 5.65 -11.37 -11.24
N ALA A 172 4.72 -11.25 -10.30
CA ALA A 172 4.92 -11.68 -8.92
C ALA A 172 5.26 -13.19 -8.85
N GLY A 173 4.57 -14.01 -9.65
CA GLY A 173 4.85 -15.44 -9.75
C GLY A 173 6.25 -15.76 -10.27
N ILE A 174 6.73 -15.02 -11.27
CA ILE A 174 8.10 -15.17 -11.81
C ILE A 174 9.14 -14.75 -10.76
N MET A 175 8.89 -13.64 -10.07
CA MET A 175 9.82 -13.07 -9.08
C MET A 175 9.82 -13.79 -7.73
N ARG A 176 8.83 -14.66 -7.45
CA ARG A 176 8.74 -15.41 -6.20
C ARG A 176 10.03 -16.15 -5.85
N LYS A 177 10.65 -16.82 -6.83
CA LYS A 177 11.92 -17.54 -6.63
C LYS A 177 13.09 -16.65 -6.23
N LEU A 178 13.02 -15.36 -6.54
CA LEU A 178 14.09 -14.41 -6.32
C LEU A 178 13.87 -13.56 -5.06
N VAL A 179 12.60 -13.31 -4.68
CA VAL A 179 12.26 -12.31 -3.65
C VAL A 179 11.45 -12.90 -2.47
N VAL A 180 11.05 -14.17 -2.55
CA VAL A 180 10.24 -14.83 -1.51
C VAL A 180 10.87 -16.13 -1.04
N ASP A 181 11.34 -16.98 -1.95
CA ASP A 181 11.89 -18.29 -1.59
C ASP A 181 13.26 -18.19 -0.84
N PRO A 182 14.17 -17.24 -1.13
CA PRO A 182 15.42 -17.08 -0.36
C PRO A 182 15.17 -16.55 1.07
N ALA A 183 15.81 -17.17 2.07
CA ALA A 183 15.59 -16.86 3.50
C ALA A 183 16.08 -15.47 3.93
N GLU A 184 17.01 -14.88 3.17
CA GLU A 184 17.53 -13.53 3.40
C GLU A 184 16.55 -12.44 2.94
N MET A 185 15.60 -12.78 2.05
CA MET A 185 14.60 -11.85 1.53
C MET A 185 13.40 -11.79 2.48
N TRP A 186 13.29 -10.70 3.24
CA TRP A 186 12.22 -10.51 4.21
C TRP A 186 11.48 -9.19 3.99
N TRP A 187 10.20 -9.19 4.36
CA TRP A 187 9.32 -8.05 4.21
C TRP A 187 8.83 -7.60 5.60
N PRO A 188 9.29 -6.43 6.12
CA PRO A 188 8.96 -5.98 7.46
C PRO A 188 7.44 -5.91 7.74
N SER A 189 6.65 -5.53 6.74
CA SER A 189 5.19 -5.46 6.84
C SER A 189 4.53 -6.82 7.10
N SER A 190 5.11 -7.92 6.60
CA SER A 190 4.62 -9.27 6.87
C SER A 190 4.87 -9.68 8.32
N LEU A 191 5.98 -9.27 8.94
CA LEU A 191 6.30 -9.61 10.33
C LEU A 191 5.28 -9.03 11.31
N VAL A 192 4.74 -7.85 11.01
CA VAL A 192 3.66 -7.25 11.81
C VAL A 192 2.41 -8.16 11.81
N GLN A 193 2.06 -8.73 10.65
CA GLN A 193 0.92 -9.65 10.55
C GLN A 193 1.17 -10.94 11.34
N VAL A 194 2.36 -11.53 11.20
CA VAL A 194 2.75 -12.76 11.91
C VAL A 194 2.73 -12.54 13.42
N SER A 195 3.33 -11.45 13.89
CA SER A 195 3.32 -11.07 15.31
C SER A 195 1.89 -10.94 15.85
N LEU A 196 0.97 -10.37 15.06
CA LEU A 196 -0.42 -10.26 15.45
C LEU A 196 -1.13 -11.62 15.47
N PHE A 197 -0.88 -12.52 14.52
CA PHE A 197 -1.46 -13.88 14.54
C PHE A 197 -1.05 -14.64 15.79
N ARG A 198 0.25 -14.57 16.13
CA ARG A 198 0.80 -15.18 17.34
C ARG A 198 0.15 -14.59 18.59
N ALA A 199 0.08 -13.26 18.70
CA ALA A 199 -0.56 -12.60 19.84
C ALA A 199 -2.05 -12.97 20.02
N LEU A 200 -2.75 -13.33 18.94
CA LEU A 200 -4.18 -13.68 18.97
C LEU A 200 -4.46 -15.17 19.21
N HIS A 201 -3.56 -16.06 18.80
CA HIS A 201 -3.75 -17.52 18.86
C HIS A 201 -2.90 -18.23 19.92
N GLU A 202 -1.72 -17.72 20.26
CA GLU A 202 -0.89 -18.31 21.33
C GLU A 202 -1.50 -18.04 22.71
N LYS A 203 -1.53 -19.06 23.55
CA LYS A 203 -1.96 -18.91 24.95
C LYS A 203 -0.84 -18.25 25.75
N GLU A 204 -1.17 -17.17 26.45
CA GLU A 204 -0.23 -16.50 27.34
C GLU A 204 0.02 -17.33 28.61
N GLY A 205 1.25 -17.32 29.11
CA GLY A 205 1.56 -17.83 30.45
C GLY A 205 0.87 -17.00 31.54
N GLU A 206 0.48 -17.65 32.63
CA GLU A 206 -0.25 -17.02 33.74
C GLU A 206 0.51 -15.81 34.32
N GLY A 207 -0.18 -14.67 34.50
CA GLY A 207 0.31 -13.53 35.28
C GLY A 207 0.75 -12.25 34.54
N LYS A 208 0.65 -12.18 33.20
CA LYS A 208 0.87 -10.94 32.45
C LYS A 208 -0.46 -10.31 32.03
N THR A 209 -0.54 -8.98 31.97
CA THR A 209 -1.67 -8.29 31.33
C THR A 209 -1.81 -8.84 29.92
N SER A 210 -2.97 -9.41 29.58
CA SER A 210 -3.12 -10.03 28.28
C SER A 210 -2.78 -9.03 27.18
N ARG A 211 -1.90 -9.42 26.25
CA ARG A 211 -1.57 -8.66 25.02
C ARG A 211 -2.85 -8.22 24.31
N GLY A 212 -3.92 -9.04 24.39
CA GLY A 212 -5.25 -8.70 23.93
C GLY A 212 -5.93 -7.54 24.67
N ASN A 213 -5.80 -7.45 26.00
CA ASN A 213 -6.35 -6.33 26.78
C ASN A 213 -5.62 -5.02 26.46
N PHE A 214 -4.29 -5.05 26.36
CA PHE A 214 -3.51 -3.90 25.93
C PHE A 214 -3.93 -3.43 24.53
N PHE A 215 -4.06 -4.36 23.59
CA PHE A 215 -4.55 -4.07 22.24
C PHE A 215 -5.92 -3.38 22.25
N LEU A 216 -6.88 -3.88 23.04
CA LEU A 216 -8.23 -3.30 23.12
C LEU A 216 -8.22 -1.89 23.74
N ILE A 217 -7.38 -1.64 24.75
CA ILE A 217 -7.23 -0.32 25.35
C ILE A 217 -6.67 0.66 24.31
N VAL A 218 -5.57 0.30 23.64
CA VAL A 218 -4.96 1.16 22.61
C VAL A 218 -5.93 1.40 21.45
N LEU A 219 -6.67 0.37 21.02
CA LEU A 219 -7.69 0.49 19.99
C LEU A 219 -8.78 1.50 20.38
N ALA A 220 -9.31 1.41 21.61
CA ALA A 220 -10.32 2.32 22.12
C ALA A 220 -9.80 3.76 22.26
N CYS A 221 -8.60 3.93 22.83
CA CYS A 221 -7.95 5.25 22.92
C CYS A 221 -7.71 5.86 21.54
N SER A 222 -7.19 5.08 20.59
CA SER A 222 -6.97 5.55 19.22
C SER A 222 -8.28 5.90 18.51
N PHE A 223 -9.34 5.12 18.71
CA PHE A 223 -10.66 5.39 18.14
C PHE A 223 -11.23 6.72 18.66
N ILE A 224 -11.16 6.94 19.98
CA ILE A 224 -11.61 8.19 20.60
C ILE A 224 -10.74 9.36 20.14
N TRP A 225 -9.42 9.19 20.10
CA TRP A 225 -8.50 10.23 19.66
C TRP A 225 -8.79 10.67 18.23
N TYR A 226 -9.11 9.73 17.32
CA TYR A 226 -9.36 10.04 15.91
C TYR A 226 -10.51 11.05 15.69
N ILE A 227 -11.49 11.09 16.61
CA ILE A 227 -12.60 12.06 16.58
C ILE A 227 -12.08 13.49 16.77
N VAL A 228 -10.98 13.66 17.52
CA VAL A 228 -10.43 14.97 17.88
C VAL A 228 -9.85 15.70 16.67
N PRO A 229 -8.79 15.23 15.99
CA PRO A 229 -8.30 15.90 14.80
C PRO A 229 -9.23 15.68 13.60
N GLY A 230 -9.99 14.58 13.54
CA GLY A 230 -10.85 14.28 12.38
C GLY A 230 -12.16 15.06 12.31
N TYR A 231 -12.69 15.55 13.43
CA TYR A 231 -14.00 16.22 13.48
C TYR A 231 -14.04 17.43 14.41
N LEU A 232 -13.60 17.29 15.66
CA LEU A 232 -13.76 18.35 16.66
C LEU A 232 -12.79 19.53 16.45
N PHE A 233 -11.54 19.24 16.08
CA PHE A 233 -10.51 20.25 15.86
C PHE A 233 -9.59 19.92 14.67
N PRO A 234 -10.09 20.09 13.42
CA PRO A 234 -9.36 19.76 12.18
C PRO A 234 -8.02 20.46 12.00
N THR A 235 -7.80 21.60 12.66
CA THR A 235 -6.51 22.31 12.63
C THR A 235 -5.35 21.45 13.17
N LEU A 236 -5.62 20.47 14.04
CA LEU A 236 -4.60 19.54 14.54
C LEU A 236 -4.05 18.60 13.46
N SER A 237 -4.81 18.35 12.40
CA SER A 237 -4.35 17.52 11.28
C SER A 237 -3.29 18.22 10.43
N ASN A 238 -3.27 19.56 10.40
CA ASN A 238 -2.27 20.33 9.65
C ASN A 238 -1.91 21.66 10.34
N LEU A 239 -0.97 21.58 11.28
CA LEU A 239 -0.45 22.73 12.00
C LEU A 239 0.83 23.27 11.32
N ALA A 240 0.66 24.17 10.36
CA ALA A 240 1.76 24.83 9.67
C ALA A 240 2.23 26.09 10.43
N LEU A 241 3.31 25.98 11.22
CA LEU A 241 3.78 27.07 12.08
C LEU A 241 4.18 28.33 11.28
N ILE A 242 4.84 28.15 10.14
CA ILE A 242 5.26 29.26 9.27
C ILE A 242 4.03 30.03 8.74
N CYS A 243 2.96 29.32 8.37
CA CYS A 243 1.72 29.92 7.89
C CYS A 243 0.99 30.69 9.01
N LEU A 244 1.07 30.21 10.26
CA LEU A 244 0.49 30.89 11.43
C LEU A 244 1.20 32.22 11.71
N VAL A 245 2.54 32.26 11.61
CA VAL A 245 3.32 33.48 11.83
C VAL A 245 3.17 34.47 10.68
N TYR A 246 3.10 33.98 9.43
CA TYR A 246 3.03 34.82 8.22
C TYR A 246 1.81 34.49 7.34
N PRO A 247 0.57 34.77 7.81
CA PRO A 247 -0.65 34.31 7.14
C PRO A 247 -0.88 34.94 5.77
N LYS A 248 -0.34 36.13 5.49
CA LYS A 248 -0.54 36.87 4.23
C LYS A 248 0.58 36.65 3.19
N SER A 249 1.66 35.96 3.54
CA SER A 249 2.81 35.79 2.65
C SER A 249 2.66 34.52 1.82
N VAL A 250 2.54 34.67 0.49
CA VAL A 250 2.48 33.55 -0.44
C VAL A 250 3.75 32.70 -0.35
N PHE A 251 4.91 33.34 -0.21
CA PHE A 251 6.18 32.63 -0.05
C PHE A 251 6.21 31.80 1.24
N ALA A 252 5.75 32.37 2.36
CA ALA A 252 5.67 31.64 3.63
C ALA A 252 4.71 30.44 3.53
N GLN A 253 3.59 30.60 2.82
CA GLN A 253 2.65 29.51 2.57
C GLN A 253 3.25 28.40 1.68
N GLN A 254 4.01 28.77 0.63
CA GLN A 254 4.70 27.81 -0.23
C GLN A 254 5.76 27.00 0.52
N LEU A 255 6.47 27.61 1.47
CA LEU A 255 7.44 26.91 2.32
C LEU A 255 6.75 26.07 3.40
N GLY A 256 5.79 26.67 4.10
CA GLY A 256 5.28 26.17 5.37
C GLY A 256 4.10 25.23 5.27
N SER A 257 3.24 25.36 4.27
CA SER A 257 2.00 24.58 4.18
C SER A 257 2.28 23.11 3.89
N GLY A 258 1.74 22.20 4.71
CA GLY A 258 1.79 20.76 4.45
C GLY A 258 0.82 20.29 3.35
N MET A 259 -0.20 21.09 3.00
CA MET A 259 -1.19 20.74 1.97
C MET A 259 -0.85 21.30 0.58
N LYS A 260 -0.26 22.49 0.52
CA LYS A 260 -0.06 23.25 -0.73
C LYS A 260 1.38 23.72 -0.91
N GLY A 261 2.29 23.24 -0.07
CA GLY A 261 3.67 23.70 -0.02
C GLY A 261 4.64 22.58 0.34
N LEU A 262 5.83 22.95 0.79
CA LEU A 262 6.90 22.01 1.13
C LEU A 262 6.79 21.42 2.55
N GLY A 263 5.85 21.90 3.36
CA GLY A 263 5.61 21.40 4.71
C GLY A 263 6.72 21.68 5.72
N ILE A 264 7.57 22.70 5.51
CA ILE A 264 8.61 23.06 6.48
C ILE A 264 7.95 23.53 7.78
N LEU A 265 8.29 22.88 8.90
CA LEU A 265 7.65 23.10 10.21
C LEU A 265 6.12 22.92 10.19
N SER A 266 5.63 22.01 9.37
CA SER A 266 4.27 21.49 9.47
C SER A 266 4.23 20.29 10.42
N PHE A 267 3.33 20.35 11.39
CA PHE A 267 3.10 19.28 12.36
C PHE A 267 1.68 18.74 12.21
N THR A 268 1.49 17.48 12.60
CA THR A 268 0.17 16.85 12.64
C THR A 268 0.05 16.01 13.90
N PHE A 269 -1.14 16.04 14.51
CA PHE A 269 -1.54 15.14 15.58
C PHE A 269 -2.54 14.08 15.10
N ASP A 270 -2.71 14.01 13.78
CA ASP A 270 -3.58 13.05 13.11
C ASP A 270 -2.75 11.93 12.51
N TRP A 271 -2.94 10.71 13.04
CA TRP A 271 -2.23 9.53 12.57
C TRP A 271 -2.55 9.19 11.11
N ALA A 272 -3.75 9.51 10.61
CA ALA A 272 -4.07 9.27 9.21
C ALA A 272 -3.24 10.15 8.27
N VAL A 273 -2.97 11.40 8.65
CA VAL A 273 -2.08 12.28 7.87
C VAL A 273 -0.67 11.70 7.79
N ILE A 274 -0.16 11.16 8.91
CA ILE A 274 1.18 10.53 8.97
C ILE A 274 1.24 9.28 8.09
N ALA A 275 0.21 8.42 8.16
CA ALA A 275 0.26 7.09 7.54
C ALA A 275 -0.29 7.02 6.10
N SER A 276 -1.03 8.03 5.63
CA SER A 276 -1.80 8.00 4.38
C SER A 276 -0.99 7.66 3.12
N TYR A 277 0.25 8.16 3.01
CA TYR A 277 1.05 8.03 1.78
C TYR A 277 2.24 7.07 1.90
N LEU A 278 2.94 7.05 3.04
CA LEU A 278 4.12 6.20 3.25
C LEU A 278 3.82 4.98 4.14
N GLY A 279 2.56 4.79 4.54
CA GLY A 279 2.18 3.78 5.51
C GLY A 279 2.69 4.09 6.92
N SER A 280 2.62 3.10 7.81
CA SER A 280 3.09 3.28 9.19
C SER A 280 4.61 3.25 9.26
N PRO A 281 5.27 4.31 9.78
CA PRO A 281 6.72 4.35 9.92
C PRO A 281 7.24 3.35 10.98
N LEU A 282 6.37 2.85 11.86
CA LEU A 282 6.71 1.91 12.94
C LEU A 282 7.13 0.53 12.42
N VAL A 283 6.81 0.23 11.16
CA VAL A 283 7.04 -1.06 10.52
C VAL A 283 8.46 -1.16 9.94
N TYR A 284 9.07 -0.03 9.62
CA TYR A 284 10.32 0.01 8.86
C TYR A 284 11.55 0.15 9.76
N PRO A 285 12.68 -0.49 9.40
CA PRO A 285 13.95 -0.29 10.11
C PRO A 285 14.41 1.17 10.09
N PHE A 286 15.10 1.60 11.14
CA PHE A 286 15.59 2.98 11.29
C PHE A 286 16.42 3.46 10.09
N PHE A 287 17.31 2.61 9.57
CA PHE A 287 18.15 2.99 8.43
C PHE A 287 17.32 3.32 7.17
N VAL A 288 16.20 2.63 6.95
CA VAL A 288 15.30 2.89 5.81
C VAL A 288 14.67 4.27 5.99
N ILE A 289 14.20 4.58 7.20
CA ILE A 289 13.61 5.88 7.54
C ILE A 289 14.62 7.01 7.28
N VAL A 290 15.88 6.84 7.72
CA VAL A 290 16.94 7.84 7.49
C VAL A 290 17.22 8.02 5.99
N ASN A 291 17.30 6.95 5.21
CA ASN A 291 17.49 7.04 3.76
C ASN A 291 16.35 7.81 3.06
N VAL A 292 15.10 7.53 3.45
CA VAL A 292 13.93 8.26 2.93
C VAL A 292 14.01 9.75 3.30
N ILE A 293 14.39 10.09 4.54
CA ILE A 293 14.56 11.49 4.98
C ILE A 293 15.65 12.20 4.17
N ILE A 294 16.80 11.57 3.94
CA ILE A 294 17.88 12.15 3.13
C ILE A 294 17.40 12.42 1.71
N GLY A 295 16.73 11.44 1.08
CA GLY A 295 16.14 11.61 -0.24
C GLY A 295 15.09 12.73 -0.27
N TYR A 296 14.22 12.78 0.74
CA TYR A 296 13.21 13.82 0.90
C TYR A 296 13.84 15.22 1.00
N ILE A 297 14.86 15.40 1.82
CA ILE A 297 15.58 16.68 1.94
C ILE A 297 16.22 17.05 0.59
N GLY A 298 16.91 16.11 -0.05
CA GLY A 298 17.57 16.35 -1.34
C GLY A 298 16.60 16.75 -2.45
N VAL A 299 15.43 16.11 -2.52
CA VAL A 299 14.43 16.39 -3.56
C VAL A 299 13.56 17.58 -3.20
N VAL A 300 12.89 17.53 -2.05
CA VAL A 300 11.85 18.49 -1.67
C VAL A 300 12.43 19.81 -1.18
N TYR A 301 13.55 19.80 -0.46
CA TYR A 301 14.15 21.01 0.12
C TYR A 301 15.33 21.58 -0.65
N ILE A 302 15.88 20.85 -1.63
CA ILE A 302 16.98 21.35 -2.47
C ILE A 302 16.56 21.40 -3.94
N LEU A 303 16.29 20.25 -4.56
CA LEU A 303 16.06 20.17 -6.00
C LEU A 303 14.83 20.98 -6.46
N ILE A 304 13.71 20.86 -5.74
CA ILE A 304 12.46 21.58 -6.07
C ILE A 304 12.64 23.10 -5.91
N PRO A 305 13.15 23.64 -4.78
CA PRO A 305 13.46 25.06 -4.64
C PRO A 305 14.40 25.61 -5.70
N VAL A 306 15.49 24.89 -6.03
CA VAL A 306 16.44 25.29 -7.07
C VAL A 306 15.75 25.33 -8.44
N SER A 307 14.93 24.34 -8.75
CA SER A 307 14.20 24.25 -10.02
C SER A 307 13.15 25.37 -10.17
N TYR A 308 12.39 25.65 -9.10
CA TYR A 308 11.29 26.61 -9.11
C TYR A 308 11.76 28.06 -8.95
N TRP A 309 12.45 28.38 -7.84
CA TRP A 309 12.86 29.76 -7.54
C TRP A 309 14.18 30.15 -8.21
N GLY A 310 15.16 29.25 -8.22
CA GLY A 310 16.52 29.53 -8.72
C GLY A 310 16.58 29.61 -10.24
N LEU A 311 16.22 28.52 -10.92
CA LEU A 311 16.35 28.38 -12.38
C LEU A 311 15.07 28.74 -13.15
N ASN A 312 13.91 28.79 -12.48
CA ASN A 312 12.60 28.98 -13.12
C ASN A 312 12.41 28.04 -14.33
N LEU A 313 12.73 26.76 -14.15
CA LEU A 313 12.73 25.79 -15.24
C LEU A 313 11.35 25.73 -15.91
N TYR A 314 11.32 25.87 -17.23
CA TYR A 314 10.08 25.85 -18.03
C TYR A 314 9.02 26.88 -17.60
N ASN A 315 9.45 28.05 -17.14
CA ASN A 315 8.57 29.10 -16.61
C ASN A 315 7.71 28.63 -15.42
N ALA A 316 8.28 27.75 -14.58
CA ALA A 316 7.70 27.20 -13.38
C ALA A 316 6.91 28.21 -12.51
N LYS A 317 7.42 29.44 -12.36
CA LYS A 317 6.81 30.49 -11.53
C LYS A 317 5.43 30.96 -12.01
N ASN A 318 5.04 30.64 -13.24
CA ASN A 318 3.70 30.92 -13.74
C ASN A 318 2.64 29.99 -13.12
N PHE A 319 3.07 28.92 -12.46
CA PHE A 319 2.22 27.87 -11.91
C PHE A 319 2.40 27.74 -10.39
N PRO A 320 1.40 27.19 -9.67
CA PRO A 320 1.58 26.79 -8.29
C PRO A 320 2.73 25.79 -8.13
N LEU A 321 3.51 25.94 -7.06
CA LEU A 321 4.63 25.04 -6.73
C LEU A 321 4.16 23.58 -6.62
N PHE A 322 3.04 23.37 -5.92
CA PHE A 322 2.40 22.08 -5.69
C PHE A 322 0.95 22.15 -6.18
N SER A 323 0.62 21.32 -7.18
CA SER A 323 -0.75 21.18 -7.71
C SER A 323 -0.87 19.90 -8.53
N SER A 324 -2.05 19.29 -8.48
CA SER A 324 -2.50 18.19 -9.36
C SER A 324 -3.13 18.67 -10.67
N GLU A 325 -3.38 19.96 -10.81
CA GLU A 325 -4.03 20.54 -11.99
C GLU A 325 -3.07 20.67 -13.17
N LEU A 326 -3.65 20.73 -14.36
CA LEU A 326 -2.95 20.97 -15.62
C LEU A 326 -3.09 22.44 -16.00
N PHE A 327 -2.02 23.03 -16.56
CA PHE A 327 -1.99 24.46 -16.89
C PHE A 327 -1.64 24.73 -18.36
N ASP A 328 -2.12 25.86 -18.88
CA ASP A 328 -1.66 26.43 -20.16
C ASP A 328 -0.38 27.27 -19.97
N GLY A 329 0.21 27.80 -21.04
CA GLY A 329 1.43 28.63 -20.91
C GLY A 329 1.26 29.93 -20.10
N ARG A 330 0.02 30.34 -19.79
CA ARG A 330 -0.34 31.56 -19.06
C ARG A 330 -0.66 31.31 -17.59
N GLY A 331 -0.64 30.06 -17.13
CA GLY A 331 -0.99 29.70 -15.76
C GLY A 331 -2.47 29.46 -15.50
N GLN A 332 -3.31 29.41 -16.54
CA GLN A 332 -4.73 29.07 -16.42
C GLN A 332 -4.93 27.56 -16.47
N ILE A 333 -6.01 27.08 -15.86
CA ILE A 333 -6.37 25.66 -15.88
C ILE A 333 -6.60 25.23 -17.34
N TYR A 334 -5.91 24.16 -17.75
CA TYR A 334 -5.96 23.65 -19.11
C TYR A 334 -7.29 22.93 -19.36
N ASN A 335 -8.00 23.33 -20.43
CA ASN A 335 -9.20 22.61 -20.84
C ASN A 335 -8.83 21.34 -21.62
N VAL A 336 -8.79 20.20 -20.94
CA VAL A 336 -8.40 18.92 -21.55
C VAL A 336 -9.44 18.41 -22.56
N THR A 337 -10.71 18.78 -22.39
CA THR A 337 -11.78 18.35 -23.31
C THR A 337 -11.74 19.05 -24.66
N SER A 338 -11.13 20.24 -24.76
CA SER A 338 -11.05 20.98 -26.02
C SER A 338 -10.02 20.40 -27.00
N ILE A 339 -9.12 19.54 -26.54
CA ILE A 339 -8.06 18.93 -27.37
C ILE A 339 -8.37 17.49 -27.76
N VAL A 340 -9.55 16.96 -27.44
CA VAL A 340 -9.95 15.59 -27.76
C VAL A 340 -11.19 15.61 -28.65
N ASN A 341 -11.08 14.98 -29.82
CA ASN A 341 -12.17 14.91 -30.79
C ASN A 341 -13.23 13.86 -30.40
N ASP A 342 -14.27 13.73 -31.21
CA ASP A 342 -15.37 12.77 -30.98
C ASP A 342 -14.97 11.30 -31.12
N LYS A 343 -13.80 11.02 -31.70
CA LYS A 343 -13.23 9.68 -31.80
C LYS A 343 -12.32 9.32 -30.62
N PHE A 344 -12.26 10.18 -29.60
CA PHE A 344 -11.35 10.04 -28.47
C PHE A 344 -9.86 10.07 -28.87
N GLU A 345 -9.55 10.83 -29.92
CA GLU A 345 -8.19 11.08 -30.38
C GLU A 345 -7.81 12.54 -30.13
N ILE A 346 -6.52 12.81 -29.99
CA ILE A 346 -6.02 14.18 -29.82
C ILE A 346 -6.27 14.97 -31.12
N ASP A 347 -7.03 16.06 -31.02
CA ASP A 347 -7.17 17.06 -32.07
C ASP A 347 -5.89 17.92 -32.12
N LYS A 348 -5.03 17.60 -33.09
CA LYS A 348 -3.75 18.28 -33.28
C LYS A 348 -3.90 19.77 -33.61
N VAL A 349 -4.98 20.17 -34.27
CA VAL A 349 -5.21 21.58 -34.64
C VAL A 349 -5.58 22.38 -33.40
N SER A 350 -6.57 21.90 -32.64
CA SER A 350 -6.96 22.51 -31.37
C SER A 350 -5.81 22.52 -30.36
N TYR A 351 -5.04 21.42 -30.28
CA TYR A 351 -3.85 21.36 -29.44
C TYR A 351 -2.78 22.39 -29.84
N ALA A 352 -2.52 22.57 -31.13
CA ALA A 352 -1.56 23.57 -31.61
C ALA A 352 -2.00 25.01 -31.27
N GLN A 353 -3.30 25.28 -31.23
CA GLN A 353 -3.86 26.59 -30.85
C GLN A 353 -3.80 26.84 -29.34
N HIS A 354 -4.13 25.83 -28.52
CA HIS A 354 -4.10 25.93 -27.05
C HIS A 354 -2.68 25.90 -26.48
N GLY A 355 -1.76 25.28 -27.21
CA GLY A 355 -0.37 25.13 -26.79
C GLY A 355 -0.15 23.93 -25.87
N ARG A 356 1.09 23.82 -25.38
CA ARG A 356 1.54 22.69 -24.57
C ARG A 356 0.88 22.69 -23.19
N ILE A 357 0.73 21.50 -22.63
CA ILE A 357 0.29 21.30 -21.25
C ILE A 357 1.48 21.50 -20.32
N HIS A 358 1.26 22.25 -19.25
CA HIS A 358 2.23 22.51 -18.18
C HIS A 358 1.77 21.85 -16.88
N LEU A 359 2.75 21.44 -16.08
CA LEU A 359 2.58 20.76 -14.80
C LEU A 359 3.25 21.58 -13.70
N SER A 360 2.82 21.41 -12.45
CA SER A 360 3.55 21.96 -11.31
C SER A 360 4.98 21.40 -11.25
N THR A 361 5.95 22.21 -10.84
CA THR A 361 7.36 21.77 -10.75
C THR A 361 7.53 20.61 -9.79
N PHE A 362 6.77 20.60 -8.69
CA PHE A 362 6.79 19.48 -7.75
C PHE A 362 6.39 18.18 -8.44
N PHE A 363 5.28 18.17 -9.20
CA PHE A 363 4.82 16.99 -9.92
C PHE A 363 5.79 16.57 -11.02
N ALA A 364 6.27 17.51 -11.83
CA ALA A 364 7.18 17.19 -12.94
C ALA A 364 8.50 16.57 -12.46
N VAL A 365 9.12 17.14 -11.41
CA VAL A 365 10.39 16.64 -10.86
C VAL A 365 10.22 15.28 -10.21
N THR A 366 9.20 15.10 -9.37
CA THR A 366 8.95 13.81 -8.69
C THR A 366 8.59 12.71 -9.68
N TYR A 367 7.81 13.03 -10.72
CA TYR A 367 7.49 12.09 -11.80
C TYR A 367 8.73 11.69 -12.61
N GLY A 368 9.63 12.64 -12.91
CA GLY A 368 10.91 12.34 -13.56
C GLY A 368 11.81 11.44 -12.72
N LEU A 369 11.88 11.67 -11.40
CA LEU A 369 12.66 10.85 -10.48
C LEU A 369 12.13 9.43 -10.33
N ASN A 370 10.81 9.21 -10.47
CA ASN A 370 10.24 7.86 -10.50
C ASN A 370 10.77 7.02 -11.66
N PHE A 371 11.00 7.62 -12.85
CA PHE A 371 11.68 6.92 -13.94
C PHE A 371 13.16 6.68 -13.65
N ALA A 372 13.83 7.65 -13.02
CA ALA A 372 15.22 7.51 -12.62
C ALA A 372 15.42 6.37 -11.60
N ALA A 373 14.45 6.14 -10.72
CA ALA A 373 14.49 5.08 -9.71
C ALA A 373 14.68 3.68 -10.32
N VAL A 374 14.01 3.38 -11.45
CA VAL A 374 14.17 2.09 -12.16
C VAL A 374 15.60 1.91 -12.65
N THR A 375 16.20 2.96 -13.19
CA THR A 375 17.59 2.94 -13.65
C THR A 375 18.56 2.89 -12.47
N ALA A 376 18.23 3.56 -11.36
CA ALA A 376 19.02 3.54 -10.14
C ALA A 376 19.11 2.12 -9.55
N THR A 377 18.05 1.29 -9.66
CA THR A 377 18.11 -0.12 -9.25
C THR A 377 19.16 -0.90 -10.04
N VAL A 378 19.24 -0.71 -11.36
CA VAL A 378 20.27 -1.35 -12.20
C VAL A 378 21.66 -0.87 -11.79
N SER A 379 21.85 0.45 -11.64
CA SER A 379 23.12 1.04 -11.19
C SER A 379 23.54 0.53 -9.81
N GLN A 380 22.59 0.39 -8.88
CA GLN A 380 22.84 -0.17 -7.55
C GLN A 380 23.34 -1.61 -7.66
N VAL A 381 22.67 -2.47 -8.44
CA VAL A 381 23.11 -3.86 -8.62
C VAL A 381 24.51 -3.91 -9.24
N VAL A 382 24.80 -3.12 -10.26
CA VAL A 382 26.13 -3.08 -10.90
C VAL A 382 27.20 -2.61 -9.92
N LEU A 383 26.95 -1.57 -9.13
CA LEU A 383 27.95 -1.02 -8.21
C LEU A 383 28.21 -1.93 -7.01
N PHE A 384 27.19 -2.60 -6.49
CA PHE A 384 27.30 -3.42 -5.27
C PHE A 384 27.62 -4.89 -5.57
N ASN A 385 27.15 -5.42 -6.71
CA ASN A 385 27.26 -6.84 -7.06
C ASN A 385 27.98 -7.11 -8.39
N GLY A 386 28.39 -6.08 -9.14
CA GLY A 386 29.05 -6.22 -10.44
C GLY A 386 30.53 -6.57 -10.37
N LYS A 387 30.95 -7.39 -9.39
CA LYS A 387 32.30 -7.96 -9.34
C LYS A 387 32.38 -9.29 -10.07
#